data_AF-F8F245-F1
#
_entry.id   AF-F8F245-F1
#
_cell.length_a   1.000
_cell.length_b   1.000
_cell.length_c   1.000
_cell.angle_alpha   90.00
_cell.angle_beta   90.00
_cell.angle_gamma   90.00
#
_symmetry.space_group_name_H-M   'P 1'
#
loop_
_entity.id
_entity.type
_entity.pdbx_description
1 polymer ?
#
loop_
_entity_poly.entity_id
_entity_poly.type
_entity_poly.pdbx_seq_one_letter_code
_entity_poly.pdbx_strand_id
1 'polypeptide(L)'
;MKMFLEGFQKLDHAELINVNGGYATIWADTTNNTAVQNNGYSNAGSSSTGYLNVGSVYGYIAIGSVNPYGNVASAVLNEGNNITTAINDSINSHSNEQYIYGKNDCDIWVEKVLKDAGIDISYIWGSAISNDVDQHEKMLEGKTANVPQTGFSVVLMTDHKPTNNFISHTGILELHSDGSCTLYQHSRSSELKEDYPSIQQFQNTYGYNDFDYYYLGK
;
A
#
# COMPACT_ATOMS: atom_id res chain seq x y z
N MET A 1 41.99 7.77 2.09
CA MET A 1 41.91 8.07 0.64
C MET A 1 40.44 7.91 0.24
N LYS A 2 39.68 9.01 0.18
CA LYS A 2 38.25 9.01 -0.21
C LYS A 2 38.20 9.26 -1.71
N MET A 3 37.73 8.30 -2.49
CA MET A 3 37.43 8.52 -3.91
C MET A 3 36.03 9.11 -4.01
N PHE A 4 35.97 10.32 -4.56
CA PHE A 4 34.73 10.98 -4.98
C PHE A 4 34.20 10.27 -6.22
N LEU A 5 32.92 9.93 -6.23
CA LEU A 5 32.18 9.70 -7.47
C LEU A 5 31.28 10.91 -7.69
N GLU A 6 31.72 11.80 -8.57
CA GLU A 6 30.92 12.89 -9.09
C GLU A 6 29.88 12.35 -10.08
N GLY A 7 28.68 12.94 -10.06
CA GLY A 7 27.77 12.96 -11.20
C GLY A 7 26.78 11.80 -11.31
N PHE A 8 25.61 11.95 -10.69
CA PHE A 8 24.39 11.36 -11.24
C PHE A 8 23.52 12.50 -11.77
N GLN A 9 23.45 12.62 -13.10
CA GLN A 9 22.43 13.46 -13.74
C GLN A 9 21.07 12.81 -13.47
N LYS A 10 20.11 13.63 -13.03
CA LYS A 10 18.69 13.26 -12.93
C LYS A 10 18.23 12.91 -14.34
N LEU A 11 18.02 11.63 -14.63
CA LEU A 11 17.46 11.20 -15.91
C LEU A 11 15.99 11.63 -15.92
N ASP A 12 15.61 12.41 -16.94
CA ASP A 12 14.22 12.71 -17.24
C ASP A 12 13.47 11.41 -17.53
N HIS A 13 12.26 11.25 -16.97
CA HIS A 13 11.41 10.08 -17.18
C HIS A 13 11.18 9.76 -18.67
N ALA A 14 11.25 10.77 -19.55
CA ALA A 14 11.15 10.59 -21.00
C ALA A 14 12.38 9.90 -21.62
N GLU A 15 13.57 10.04 -21.05
CA GLU A 15 14.80 9.48 -21.63
C GLU A 15 15.00 7.99 -21.26
N LEU A 16 14.44 7.52 -20.14
CA LEU A 16 14.53 6.12 -19.70
C LEU A 16 13.72 5.14 -20.57
N ILE A 17 12.69 5.62 -21.27
CA ILE A 17 11.90 4.80 -22.21
C ILE A 17 12.76 4.37 -23.42
N ASN A 18 13.81 5.13 -23.77
CA ASN A 18 14.68 4.81 -24.91
C ASN A 18 15.87 3.91 -24.58
N VAL A 19 16.26 3.74 -23.32
CA VAL A 19 17.49 3.00 -22.96
C VAL A 19 17.26 1.49 -22.79
N ASN A 20 16.02 1.04 -22.61
CA ASN A 20 15.73 -0.38 -22.28
C ASN A 20 14.82 -1.11 -23.28
N GLY A 21 14.81 -0.71 -24.55
CA GLY A 21 14.15 -1.46 -25.61
C GLY A 21 12.63 -1.42 -25.47
N GLY A 22 12.03 -0.42 -26.12
CA GLY A 22 10.60 -0.23 -26.18
C GLY A 22 9.84 -1.51 -26.52
N TYR A 23 8.96 -1.92 -25.61
CA TYR A 23 7.76 -2.62 -26.00
C TYR A 23 6.70 -1.55 -26.24
N ALA A 24 6.54 -1.18 -27.50
CA ALA A 24 5.39 -0.43 -27.98
C ALA A 24 4.12 -1.14 -27.53
N THR A 25 3.39 -0.56 -26.57
CA THR A 25 2.00 -0.95 -26.34
C THR A 25 1.20 -0.43 -27.53
N ILE A 26 0.87 -1.35 -28.43
CA ILE A 26 -0.04 -1.12 -29.55
C ILE A 26 -1.36 -0.59 -28.97
N TRP A 27 -1.72 0.63 -29.37
CA TRP A 27 -3.10 1.11 -29.28
C TRP A 27 -3.97 0.19 -30.13
N ALA A 28 -4.87 -0.54 -29.48
CA ALA A 28 -6.04 -1.10 -30.13
C ALA A 28 -7.27 -0.47 -29.46
N ASP A 29 -7.63 0.72 -29.96
CA ASP A 29 -9.02 1.15 -29.95
C ASP A 29 -9.77 0.17 -30.87
N THR A 30 -10.68 -0.62 -30.33
CA THR A 30 -11.69 -1.31 -31.14
C THR A 30 -12.87 -1.74 -30.29
N THR A 31 -13.93 -0.95 -30.45
CA THR A 31 -15.31 -1.26 -30.12
C THR A 31 -15.78 -2.64 -30.64
N ASN A 32 -16.58 -3.32 -29.80
CA ASN A 32 -17.57 -4.36 -30.10
C ASN A 32 -17.16 -5.78 -30.57
N ASN A 33 -17.48 -6.74 -29.69
CA ASN A 33 -18.22 -7.99 -29.93
C ASN A 33 -17.71 -8.99 -31.00
N THR A 34 -17.03 -10.07 -30.57
CA THR A 34 -17.43 -11.49 -30.81
C THR A 34 -16.43 -12.47 -30.20
N ALA A 35 -16.96 -13.57 -29.66
CA ALA A 35 -16.22 -14.63 -29.00
C ALA A 35 -15.24 -15.39 -29.93
N VAL A 36 -14.10 -15.81 -29.38
CA VAL A 36 -13.36 -16.97 -29.89
C VAL A 36 -12.99 -17.86 -28.71
N GLN A 37 -13.57 -19.07 -28.73
CA GLN A 37 -13.27 -20.17 -27.82
C GLN A 37 -11.89 -20.75 -28.12
N ASN A 38 -11.12 -21.10 -27.09
CA ASN A 38 -10.07 -22.11 -27.24
C ASN A 38 -10.46 -23.35 -26.43
N ASN A 39 -10.83 -24.39 -27.19
CA ASN A 39 -11.21 -25.72 -26.72
C ASN A 39 -9.98 -26.51 -26.28
N GLY A 40 -10.01 -27.00 -25.04
CA GLY A 40 -9.10 -28.02 -24.53
C GLY A 40 -9.78 -28.88 -23.46
N TYR A 41 -10.79 -29.66 -23.86
CA TYR A 41 -11.28 -30.83 -23.08
C TYR A 41 -10.18 -31.91 -23.11
N SER A 42 -9.99 -32.78 -22.10
CA SER A 42 -10.94 -33.63 -21.36
C SER A 42 -10.28 -34.15 -20.06
N ASN A 43 -10.90 -34.14 -18.87
CA ASN A 43 -12.09 -34.85 -18.34
C ASN A 43 -11.76 -36.17 -17.60
N ALA A 44 -11.93 -36.16 -16.27
CA ALA A 44 -12.33 -37.26 -15.38
C ALA A 44 -12.70 -36.59 -14.04
N GLY A 45 -13.96 -36.27 -13.75
CA GLY A 45 -15.04 -37.19 -13.37
C GLY A 45 -15.34 -36.97 -11.87
N SER A 46 -16.24 -36.02 -11.53
CA SER A 46 -17.60 -36.25 -11.02
C SER A 46 -17.66 -37.07 -9.71
N SER A 47 -18.14 -36.52 -8.60
CA SER A 47 -19.58 -36.53 -8.33
C SER A 47 -20.10 -35.36 -7.49
N SER A 48 -21.34 -35.00 -7.82
CA SER A 48 -22.16 -33.87 -7.35
C SER A 48 -22.71 -34.02 -5.94
N THR A 49 -22.96 -32.89 -5.28
CA THR A 49 -24.26 -32.40 -4.75
C THR A 49 -23.94 -31.02 -4.17
N GLY A 50 -24.47 -29.88 -4.60
CA GLY A 50 -25.85 -29.44 -4.77
C GLY A 50 -25.85 -27.92 -4.45
N TYR A 51 -26.51 -27.13 -5.28
CA TYR A 51 -26.68 -25.66 -5.29
C TYR A 51 -26.73 -24.94 -3.92
N LEU A 52 -26.21 -23.70 -3.78
CA LEU A 52 -26.92 -22.47 -4.18
C LEU A 52 -26.00 -21.29 -4.54
N ASN A 53 -26.30 -20.73 -5.71
CA ASN A 53 -25.90 -19.42 -6.21
C ASN A 53 -26.67 -18.34 -5.44
N VAL A 54 -25.97 -17.38 -4.81
CA VAL A 54 -26.57 -16.12 -4.37
C VAL A 54 -25.68 -14.99 -4.85
N GLY A 55 -26.11 -14.37 -5.95
CA GLY A 55 -25.58 -13.11 -6.44
C GLY A 55 -25.93 -11.93 -5.53
N SER A 56 -25.13 -10.88 -5.66
CA SER A 56 -25.28 -9.55 -5.08
C SER A 56 -26.71 -9.06 -4.91
N VAL A 57 -27.13 -8.75 -3.67
CA VAL A 57 -28.12 -7.72 -3.33
C VAL A 57 -27.87 -7.24 -1.89
N TYR A 58 -27.74 -5.91 -1.73
CA TYR A 58 -27.94 -5.20 -0.45
C TYR A 58 -29.27 -5.62 0.21
N GLY A 59 -29.25 -6.19 1.42
CA GLY A 59 -30.48 -6.31 2.18
C GLY A 59 -30.46 -7.32 3.33
N TYR A 60 -30.58 -6.78 4.54
CA TYR A 60 -31.35 -7.30 5.68
C TYR A 60 -31.36 -8.82 5.96
N ILE A 61 -30.73 -9.13 7.10
CA ILE A 61 -30.98 -10.21 8.06
C ILE A 61 -32.22 -11.08 7.77
N ALA A 62 -32.00 -12.38 7.57
CA ALA A 62 -32.98 -13.42 7.85
C ALA A 62 -32.46 -14.30 9.01
N ILE A 63 -32.95 -14.04 10.22
CA ILE A 63 -32.72 -14.85 11.41
C ILE A 63 -33.60 -16.09 11.30
N GLY A 64 -32.97 -17.26 11.16
CA GLY A 64 -33.65 -18.56 11.18
C GLY A 64 -33.16 -19.40 12.34
N SER A 65 -34.05 -19.63 13.31
CA SER A 65 -33.94 -20.55 14.46
C SER A 65 -33.28 -20.00 15.73
N VAL A 66 -34.14 -19.55 16.63
CA VAL A 66 -33.87 -19.22 18.05
C VAL A 66 -33.53 -20.48 18.84
N ASN A 67 -32.33 -20.56 19.41
CA ASN A 67 -32.05 -21.37 20.59
C ASN A 67 -32.24 -20.49 21.85
N PRO A 68 -33.03 -20.89 22.86
CA PRO A 68 -33.47 -19.97 23.92
C PRO A 68 -32.46 -19.74 25.06
N TYR A 69 -31.22 -20.22 24.98
CA TYR A 69 -30.20 -19.93 26.00
C TYR A 69 -28.82 -19.79 25.36
N GLY A 70 -28.47 -18.55 25.06
CA GLY A 70 -27.12 -18.17 24.65
C GLY A 70 -27.12 -16.68 24.39
N ASN A 71 -26.43 -15.92 25.25
CA ASN A 71 -26.15 -14.52 25.03
C ASN A 71 -25.53 -14.36 23.63
N VAL A 72 -26.31 -13.89 22.66
CA VAL A 72 -25.75 -13.31 21.45
C VAL A 72 -25.14 -11.98 21.87
N ALA A 73 -23.87 -12.04 22.25
CA ALA A 73 -23.03 -10.85 22.26
C ALA A 73 -23.19 -10.21 20.88
N SER A 74 -23.77 -9.02 20.86
CA SER A 74 -23.85 -8.19 19.67
C SER A 74 -22.43 -8.03 19.16
N ALA A 75 -22.09 -8.75 18.09
CA ALA A 75 -20.85 -8.54 17.34
C ALA A 75 -21.01 -7.20 16.61
N VAL A 76 -20.90 -6.11 17.38
CA VAL A 76 -20.44 -4.84 16.83
C VAL A 76 -19.03 -5.14 16.37
N LEU A 77 -18.87 -5.46 15.09
CA LEU A 77 -17.56 -5.50 14.45
C LEU A 77 -17.01 -4.09 14.61
N ASN A 78 -16.05 -3.95 15.51
CA ASN A 78 -15.29 -2.74 15.69
C ASN A 78 -14.46 -2.55 14.42
N GLU A 79 -14.95 -1.75 13.47
CA GLU A 79 -14.36 -1.61 12.13
C GLU A 79 -12.86 -1.28 12.18
N GLY A 80 -12.41 -0.56 13.22
CA GLY A 80 -11.00 -0.25 13.49
C GLY A 80 -10.11 -1.46 13.86
N ASN A 81 -10.67 -2.52 14.44
CA ASN A 81 -9.91 -3.76 14.69
C ASN A 81 -9.68 -4.55 13.39
N ASN A 82 -10.60 -4.44 12.43
CA ASN A 82 -10.52 -5.19 11.17
C ASN A 82 -9.45 -4.59 10.25
N ILE A 83 -9.37 -3.27 10.15
CA ILE A 83 -8.39 -2.61 9.28
C ILE A 83 -6.94 -2.78 9.77
N THR A 84 -6.74 -2.73 11.09
CA THR A 84 -5.43 -2.94 11.73
C THR A 84 -4.90 -4.36 11.44
N THR A 85 -5.76 -5.37 11.55
CA THR A 85 -5.41 -6.75 11.20
C THR A 85 -5.14 -6.88 9.70
N ALA A 86 -5.98 -6.30 8.83
CA ALA A 86 -5.82 -6.38 7.38
C ALA A 86 -4.49 -5.76 6.90
N ILE A 87 -4.10 -4.59 7.43
CA ILE A 87 -2.82 -3.95 7.12
C ILE A 87 -1.65 -4.84 7.55
N ASN A 88 -1.66 -5.35 8.78
CA ASN A 88 -0.61 -6.23 9.28
C ASN A 88 -0.47 -7.53 8.48
N ASP A 89 -1.60 -8.17 8.15
CA ASP A 89 -1.61 -9.40 7.35
C ASP A 89 -1.04 -9.13 5.94
N SER A 90 -1.38 -8.00 5.33
CA SER A 90 -0.85 -7.61 4.03
C SER A 90 0.65 -7.28 4.07
N ILE A 91 1.12 -6.53 5.08
CA ILE A 91 2.56 -6.29 5.28
C ILE A 91 3.32 -7.63 5.34
N ASN A 92 2.79 -8.59 6.09
CA ASN A 92 3.39 -9.92 6.22
C ASN A 92 3.39 -10.68 4.90
N SER A 93 2.32 -10.62 4.09
CA SER A 93 2.27 -11.31 2.79
C SER A 93 3.24 -10.72 1.76
N HIS A 94 3.60 -9.45 1.89
CA HIS A 94 4.56 -8.77 1.01
C HIS A 94 6.00 -8.68 1.57
N SER A 95 6.27 -9.31 2.72
CA SER A 95 7.55 -9.16 3.43
C SER A 95 8.78 -9.74 2.74
N ASN A 96 8.59 -10.70 1.83
CA ASN A 96 9.68 -11.38 1.11
C ASN A 96 9.91 -10.84 -0.30
N GLU A 97 9.18 -9.78 -0.68
CA GLU A 97 9.29 -9.21 -2.02
C GLU A 97 10.65 -8.53 -2.21
N GLN A 98 11.13 -8.52 -3.45
CA GLN A 98 12.38 -7.86 -3.79
C GLN A 98 12.12 -6.40 -4.17
N TYR A 99 13.02 -5.52 -3.74
CA TYR A 99 13.04 -4.13 -4.19
C TYR A 99 13.41 -4.06 -5.67
N ILE A 100 12.56 -3.44 -6.48
CA ILE A 100 12.82 -3.18 -7.90
C ILE A 100 12.36 -1.76 -8.22
N TYR A 101 13.31 -0.87 -8.54
CA TYR A 101 13.02 0.52 -8.89
C TYR A 101 11.98 0.63 -10.02
N GLY A 102 10.95 1.45 -9.82
CA GLY A 102 9.83 1.69 -10.73
C GLY A 102 8.87 0.51 -10.90
N LYS A 103 8.98 -0.55 -10.10
CA LYS A 103 8.12 -1.75 -10.19
C LYS A 103 7.65 -2.28 -8.84
N ASN A 104 8.49 -2.13 -7.82
CA ASN A 104 8.25 -2.51 -6.44
C ASN A 104 9.26 -1.74 -5.58
N ASP A 105 9.20 -0.41 -5.66
CA ASP A 105 9.87 0.52 -4.76
C ASP A 105 8.88 1.04 -3.71
N CYS A 106 9.22 2.12 -3.02
CA CYS A 106 8.60 2.47 -1.75
C CYS A 106 7.10 2.78 -1.84
N ASP A 107 6.69 3.66 -2.75
CA ASP A 107 5.30 4.06 -2.95
C ASP A 107 4.48 2.97 -3.63
N ILE A 108 5.04 2.26 -4.61
CA ILE A 108 4.38 1.13 -5.27
C ILE A 108 4.10 0.00 -4.26
N TRP A 109 5.05 -0.31 -3.38
CA TRP A 109 4.85 -1.30 -2.33
C TRP A 109 3.80 -0.87 -1.32
N VAL A 110 3.81 0.40 -0.88
CA VAL A 110 2.78 0.95 0.01
C VAL A 110 1.39 0.89 -0.64
N GLU A 111 1.25 1.30 -1.90
CA GLU A 111 -0.02 1.22 -2.64
C GLU A 111 -0.54 -0.21 -2.69
N LYS A 112 0.35 -1.17 -2.99
CA LYS A 112 0.02 -2.59 -3.09
C LYS A 112 -0.41 -3.18 -1.75
N VAL A 113 0.34 -2.94 -0.67
CA VAL A 113 0.01 -3.41 0.69
C VAL A 113 -1.33 -2.85 1.14
N LEU A 114 -1.55 -1.55 0.96
CA LEU A 114 -2.81 -0.94 1.37
C LEU A 114 -3.98 -1.46 0.55
N LYS A 115 -3.80 -1.67 -0.76
CA LYS A 115 -4.84 -2.22 -1.63
C LYS A 115 -5.21 -3.65 -1.25
N ASP A 116 -4.24 -4.50 -0.93
CA ASP A 116 -4.48 -5.87 -0.46
C ASP A 116 -5.16 -5.89 0.93
N ALA A 117 -4.93 -4.85 1.76
CA ALA A 117 -5.66 -4.61 3.00
C ALA A 117 -7.05 -3.97 2.80
N GLY A 118 -7.49 -3.72 1.55
CA GLY A 118 -8.78 -3.12 1.23
C GLY A 118 -8.83 -1.59 1.23
N ILE A 119 -7.68 -0.92 1.28
CA ILE A 119 -7.53 0.54 1.24
C ILE A 119 -6.99 0.97 -0.11
N ASP A 120 -7.83 1.57 -0.95
CA ASP A 120 -7.37 2.13 -2.23
C ASP A 120 -6.82 3.56 -2.05
N ILE A 121 -5.56 3.66 -1.63
CA ILE A 121 -4.89 4.96 -1.47
C ILE A 121 -4.65 5.70 -2.80
N SER A 122 -4.62 4.97 -3.93
CA SER A 122 -4.40 5.55 -5.27
C SER A 122 -5.46 6.58 -5.63
N TYR A 123 -6.68 6.44 -5.08
CA TYR A 123 -7.79 7.38 -5.28
C TYR A 123 -7.53 8.77 -4.68
N ILE A 124 -6.70 8.85 -3.62
CA ILE A 124 -6.47 10.09 -2.88
C ILE A 124 -5.09 10.71 -3.12
N TRP A 125 -4.06 9.89 -3.34
CA TRP A 125 -2.69 10.36 -3.56
C TRP A 125 -2.19 10.20 -5.00
N GLY A 126 -3.03 9.66 -5.90
CA GLY A 126 -2.64 9.31 -7.28
C GLY A 126 -1.92 7.97 -7.37
N SER A 127 -1.90 7.34 -8.55
CA SER A 127 -1.26 6.02 -8.68
C SER A 127 0.27 6.10 -8.59
N ALA A 128 0.87 5.23 -7.79
CA ALA A 128 2.32 5.16 -7.56
C ALA A 128 3.14 4.79 -8.81
N ILE A 129 2.54 4.11 -9.80
CA ILE A 129 3.24 3.82 -11.06
C ILE A 129 3.42 5.05 -11.97
N SER A 130 2.80 6.18 -11.64
CA SER A 130 2.79 7.39 -12.47
C SER A 130 3.14 8.67 -11.71
N ASN A 131 3.38 8.56 -10.40
CA ASN A 131 3.68 9.69 -9.54
C ASN A 131 4.82 9.31 -8.59
N ASP A 132 5.64 10.27 -8.23
CA ASP A 132 6.63 10.12 -7.16
C ASP A 132 6.08 10.57 -5.80
N VAL A 133 6.86 10.33 -4.74
CA VAL A 133 6.51 10.68 -3.36
C VAL A 133 6.19 12.18 -3.19
N ASP A 134 6.92 13.08 -3.87
CA ASP A 134 6.69 14.53 -3.78
C ASP A 134 5.37 14.93 -4.48
N GLN A 135 4.95 14.20 -5.51
CA GLN A 135 3.63 14.35 -6.12
C GLN A 135 2.52 13.80 -5.22
N HIS A 136 2.73 12.66 -4.56
CA HIS A 136 1.79 12.10 -3.60
C HIS A 136 1.51 13.06 -2.45
N GLU A 137 2.54 13.70 -1.89
CA GLU A 137 2.39 14.72 -0.85
C GLU A 137 1.50 15.88 -1.30
N LYS A 138 1.73 16.43 -2.50
CA LYS A 138 0.90 17.51 -3.06
C LYS A 138 -0.57 17.12 -3.20
N MET A 139 -0.86 15.87 -3.57
CA MET A 139 -2.25 15.38 -3.68
C MET A 139 -2.92 15.17 -2.31
N LEU A 140 -2.12 14.94 -1.28
CA LEU A 140 -2.55 14.79 0.11
C LEU A 140 -2.52 16.12 0.90
N GLU A 141 -2.18 17.25 0.26
CA GLU A 141 -2.15 18.57 0.90
C GLU A 141 -3.48 18.88 1.61
N GLY A 142 -3.39 19.32 2.87
CA GLY A 142 -4.56 19.59 3.72
C GLY A 142 -5.25 18.34 4.28
N LYS A 143 -4.74 17.14 3.98
CA LYS A 143 -5.21 15.84 4.53
C LYS A 143 -4.16 15.14 5.40
N THR A 144 -2.92 15.63 5.41
CA THR A 144 -1.83 15.16 6.28
C THR A 144 -1.79 15.93 7.59
N ALA A 145 -1.05 15.39 8.55
CA ALA A 145 -0.65 16.06 9.79
C ALA A 145 0.86 15.90 10.01
N ASN A 146 1.48 16.82 10.76
CA ASN A 146 2.90 16.73 11.12
C ASN A 146 3.15 15.91 12.40
N VAL A 147 2.08 15.43 13.04
CA VAL A 147 2.12 14.56 14.22
C VAL A 147 1.22 13.36 13.94
N PRO A 148 1.75 12.12 13.99
CA PRO A 148 0.94 10.95 13.73
C PRO A 148 0.00 10.66 14.91
N GLN A 149 -1.10 9.98 14.63
CA GLN A 149 -2.04 9.46 15.63
C GLN A 149 -1.77 7.98 15.88
N THR A 150 -2.13 7.47 17.06
CA THR A 150 -2.00 6.04 17.39
C THR A 150 -2.71 5.18 16.33
N GLY A 151 -2.03 4.13 15.88
CA GLY A 151 -2.44 3.30 14.75
C GLY A 151 -1.58 3.56 13.51
N PHE A 152 -2.14 3.22 12.34
CA PHE A 152 -1.42 3.25 11.07
C PHE A 152 -1.55 4.59 10.34
N SER A 153 -0.44 5.07 9.80
CA SER A 153 -0.38 6.21 8.87
C SER A 153 0.53 5.87 7.68
N VAL A 154 0.27 6.45 6.53
CA VAL A 154 1.32 6.60 5.51
C VAL A 154 2.21 7.76 5.92
N VAL A 155 3.52 7.54 5.97
CA VAL A 155 4.52 8.58 6.26
C VAL A 155 5.20 9.01 4.96
N LEU A 156 5.21 10.31 4.70
CA LEU A 156 5.86 10.93 3.56
C LEU A 156 7.11 11.68 4.04
N MET A 157 8.25 11.30 3.49
CA MET A 157 9.57 11.90 3.76
C MET A 157 9.98 12.71 2.51
N THR A 158 9.54 13.97 2.44
CA THR A 158 9.70 14.84 1.25
C THR A 158 10.60 16.06 1.51
N ASP A 159 10.90 16.82 0.44
CA ASP A 159 12.02 17.78 0.39
C ASP A 159 11.87 19.00 1.31
N HIS A 160 10.75 19.10 2.01
CA HIS A 160 10.33 20.30 2.69
C HIS A 160 11.10 20.49 4.01
N LYS A 161 11.73 19.43 4.55
CA LYS A 161 12.31 19.41 5.93
C LYS A 161 13.61 18.58 6.17
N PRO A 162 14.45 18.23 5.16
CA PRO A 162 15.66 17.44 5.41
C PRO A 162 16.76 18.26 6.08
N THR A 163 17.50 17.63 6.99
CA THR A 163 18.69 18.20 7.64
C THR A 163 20.00 17.82 6.96
N ASN A 164 19.99 16.86 6.02
CA ASN A 164 21.08 16.45 5.11
C ASN A 164 20.55 15.55 3.96
N ASN A 165 21.35 15.36 2.89
CA ASN A 165 21.17 14.46 1.72
C ASN A 165 19.78 13.81 1.60
N PHE A 166 18.92 14.48 0.83
CA PHE A 166 17.52 14.13 0.66
C PHE A 166 17.29 13.08 -0.44
N ILE A 167 16.48 12.07 -0.14
CA ILE A 167 15.85 11.17 -1.10
C ILE A 167 14.40 11.02 -0.65
N SER A 168 13.45 11.38 -1.51
CA SER A 168 12.02 11.25 -1.22
C SER A 168 11.68 9.79 -0.92
N HIS A 169 10.97 9.54 0.17
CA HIS A 169 10.61 8.18 0.59
C HIS A 169 9.24 8.13 1.24
N THR A 170 8.59 6.97 1.16
CA THR A 170 7.31 6.72 1.83
C THR A 170 7.28 5.32 2.43
N GLY A 171 6.50 5.19 3.50
CA GLY A 171 6.29 3.92 4.19
C GLY A 171 4.97 3.92 4.95
N ILE A 172 4.69 2.80 5.61
CA ILE A 172 3.59 2.65 6.56
C ILE A 172 4.19 2.75 7.96
N LEU A 173 3.70 3.71 8.76
CA LEU A 173 4.10 3.88 10.15
C LEU A 173 2.98 3.42 11.08
N GLU A 174 3.31 2.52 12.01
CA GLU A 174 2.45 2.19 13.15
C GLU A 174 2.92 2.96 14.38
N LEU A 175 2.09 3.86 14.92
CA LEU A 175 2.33 4.49 16.21
C LEU A 175 1.62 3.71 17.31
N HIS A 176 2.40 3.19 18.25
CA HIS A 176 1.90 2.45 19.41
C HIS A 176 1.39 3.39 20.49
N SER A 177 0.51 2.89 21.37
CA SER A 177 -0.08 3.70 22.45
C SER A 177 0.93 4.16 23.51
N ASP A 178 2.10 3.54 23.59
CA ASP A 178 3.20 3.91 24.48
C ASP A 178 4.14 4.98 23.87
N GLY A 179 3.86 5.41 22.63
CA GLY A 179 4.64 6.41 21.90
C GLY A 179 5.79 5.83 21.09
N SER A 180 6.08 4.53 21.19
CA SER A 180 6.99 3.84 20.27
C SER A 180 6.36 3.71 18.89
N CYS A 181 7.16 3.50 17.84
CA CYS A 181 6.64 3.32 16.50
C CYS A 181 7.42 2.30 15.69
N THR A 182 6.74 1.68 14.74
CA THR A 182 7.32 0.74 13.78
C THR A 182 7.15 1.30 12.38
N LEU A 183 8.24 1.41 11.64
CA LEU A 183 8.24 1.74 10.22
C LEU A 183 8.24 0.45 9.41
N TYR A 184 7.30 0.35 8.47
CA TYR A 184 7.28 -0.66 7.42
C TYR A 184 7.54 0.03 6.08
N GLN A 185 8.55 -0.41 5.34
CA GLN A 185 9.00 0.26 4.14
C GLN A 185 9.59 -0.71 3.13
N HIS A 186 9.75 -0.25 1.90
CA HIS A 186 10.43 -1.01 0.87
C HIS A 186 11.55 -0.19 0.25
N SER A 187 12.79 -0.55 0.59
CA SER A 187 13.99 0.20 0.24
C SER A 187 15.10 -0.76 -0.22
N ARG A 188 16.02 -0.23 -1.04
CA ARG A 188 17.18 -0.99 -1.53
C ARG A 188 18.16 -1.37 -0.41
N SER A 189 18.25 -0.55 0.63
CA SER A 189 19.34 -0.60 1.62
C SER A 189 18.87 -0.69 3.07
N SER A 190 17.56 -0.70 3.30
CA SER A 190 16.98 -0.68 4.63
C SER A 190 16.16 -1.94 4.87
N GLU A 191 15.96 -2.29 6.14
CA GLU A 191 15.11 -3.42 6.51
C GLU A 191 13.65 -3.07 6.20
N LEU A 192 12.85 -4.10 5.90
CA LEU A 192 11.41 -3.93 5.65
C LEU A 192 10.71 -3.35 6.89
N LYS A 193 11.18 -3.72 8.08
CA LYS A 193 10.60 -3.34 9.36
C LYS A 193 11.69 -2.76 10.25
N GLU A 194 11.46 -1.57 10.80
CA GLU A 194 12.35 -0.91 11.75
C GLU A 194 11.56 -0.40 12.96
N ASP A 195 12.02 -0.76 14.16
CA ASP A 195 11.36 -0.38 15.41
C ASP A 195 12.10 0.78 16.09
N TYR A 196 11.33 1.77 16.56
CA TYR A 196 11.83 2.99 17.18
C TYR A 196 11.12 3.23 18.52
N PRO A 197 11.82 3.65 19.58
CA PRO A 197 11.18 3.90 20.87
C PRO A 197 10.40 5.23 20.91
N SER A 198 10.49 6.07 19.87
CA SER A 198 9.68 7.29 19.73
C SER A 198 9.70 7.85 18.31
N ILE A 199 8.69 8.64 17.95
CA ILE A 199 8.64 9.43 16.70
C ILE A 199 9.88 10.31 16.53
N GLN A 200 10.36 10.93 17.60
CA GLN A 200 11.54 11.80 17.54
C GLN A 200 12.81 11.03 17.14
N GLN A 201 13.00 9.81 17.66
CA GLN A 201 14.14 8.98 17.27
C GLN A 201 14.03 8.48 15.83
N PHE A 202 12.82 8.13 15.39
CA PHE A 202 12.55 7.80 14.00
C PHE A 202 12.92 8.98 13.07
N GLN A 203 12.39 10.17 13.31
CA GLN A 203 12.68 11.39 12.54
C GLN A 203 14.17 11.72 12.50
N ASN A 204 14.85 11.66 13.65
CA ASN A 204 16.29 11.91 13.74
C ASN A 204 17.13 10.91 12.94
N THR A 205 16.71 9.64 12.87
CA THR A 205 17.43 8.58 12.15
C THR A 205 17.50 8.87 10.65
N TYR A 206 16.42 9.40 10.09
CA TYR A 206 16.33 9.80 8.69
C TYR A 206 16.78 11.26 8.44
N GLY A 207 17.12 12.00 9.50
CA GLY A 207 17.59 13.38 9.40
C GLY A 207 16.49 14.38 9.04
N TYR A 208 15.27 14.21 9.57
CA TYR A 208 14.16 15.14 9.38
C TYR A 208 13.72 15.73 10.72
N ASN A 209 13.20 16.96 10.69
CA ASN A 209 12.60 17.59 11.88
C ASN A 209 11.12 17.22 12.06
N ASP A 210 10.46 16.83 10.96
CA ASP A 210 9.09 16.38 10.90
C ASP A 210 8.81 15.77 9.52
N PHE A 211 7.73 15.00 9.46
CA PHE A 211 7.21 14.34 8.26
C PHE A 211 5.74 14.70 8.06
N ASP A 212 5.19 14.29 6.94
CA ASP A 212 3.76 14.36 6.67
C ASP A 212 3.14 12.97 6.87
N TYR A 213 2.09 12.91 7.69
CA TYR A 213 1.40 11.68 8.05
C TYR A 213 -0.04 11.69 7.56
N TYR A 214 -0.40 10.71 6.73
CA TYR A 214 -1.79 10.46 6.33
C TYR A 214 -2.38 9.31 7.15
N TYR A 215 -3.29 9.61 8.06
CA TYR A 215 -3.88 8.61 8.97
C TYR A 215 -4.84 7.66 8.25
N LEU A 216 -4.68 6.35 8.49
CA LEU A 216 -5.43 5.28 7.82
C LEU A 216 -6.65 4.78 8.62
N GLY A 217 -6.81 5.18 9.88
CA GLY A 217 -7.89 4.69 10.77
C GLY A 217 -9.23 5.44 10.66
N LYS A 218 -9.67 5.79 9.45
CA LYS A 218 -10.99 6.40 9.22
C LYS A 218 -12.05 5.38 8.80
#